data_AF-A0ABD2GJY5-F1
#
_entry.id   AF-A0ABD2GJY5-F1
#
_cell.length_a   1.000
_cell.length_b   1.000
_cell.length_c   1.000
_cell.angle_alpha   90.00
_cell.angle_beta   90.00
_cell.angle_gamma   90.00
#
_symmetry.space_group_name_H-M   'P 1'
#
loop_
_entity.id
_entity.type
_entity.pdbx_description
1 polymer ?
#
loop_
_entity_poly.entity_id
_entity_poly.type
_entity_poly.pdbx_seq_one_letter_code
_entity_poly.pdbx_strand_id
1 'polypeptide(L)'
;MTSADDCWTDHRLIRSIMSIRLMRKRRMQKRPSRPKLNIDLLGDTTYQQQLQDALSAALPKQYPEDTEKHWGTLSTAIINSCKNILGASRLV
;
A
#
# COMPACT_ATOMS: atom_id res chain seq x y z
N MET A 1 -0.61 -2.87 74.12
CA MET A 1 0.04 -2.12 73.02
C MET A 1 -1.03 -1.86 71.99
N THR A 2 -1.43 -0.60 71.88
CA THR A 2 -2.42 -0.08 70.93
C THR A 2 -1.87 -0.17 69.51
N SER A 3 -2.60 -0.84 68.62
CA SER A 3 -2.47 -0.70 67.18
C SER A 3 -3.89 -0.80 66.67
N ALA A 4 -4.61 0.33 66.62
CA ALA A 4 -4.84 1.01 65.35
C ALA A 4 -5.36 0.01 64.32
N ASP A 5 -6.70 -0.02 64.16
CA ASP A 5 -7.42 -0.34 62.91
C ASP A 5 -8.83 -0.95 63.11
N ASP A 6 -9.43 -0.87 64.31
CA ASP A 6 -10.89 -1.02 64.45
C ASP A 6 -11.63 0.27 64.02
N CYS A 7 -11.32 0.74 62.81
CA CYS A 7 -12.16 1.71 62.11
C CYS A 7 -13.36 0.96 61.53
N TRP A 8 -14.38 0.71 62.36
CA TRP A 8 -15.68 0.18 61.92
C TRP A 8 -16.41 1.26 61.12
N THR A 9 -16.00 1.43 59.87
CA THR A 9 -16.91 1.98 58.88
C THR A 9 -17.92 0.89 58.53
N ASP A 10 -19.18 1.27 58.38
CA ASP A 10 -20.30 0.46 57.88
C ASP A 10 -20.07 -0.07 56.44
N HIS A 11 -18.93 0.26 55.84
CA HIS A 11 -18.53 -0.09 54.49
C HIS A 11 -17.56 -1.29 54.51
N ARG A 12 -17.89 -2.33 53.73
CA ARG A 12 -17.00 -3.49 53.55
C ARG A 12 -15.97 -3.23 52.46
N LEU A 13 -14.70 -3.48 52.75
CA LEU A 13 -13.64 -3.45 51.73
C LEU A 13 -13.77 -4.67 50.81
N ILE A 14 -14.14 -4.44 49.55
CA ILE A 14 -14.20 -5.51 48.54
C ILE A 14 -12.91 -5.46 47.73
N ARG A 15 -12.07 -6.49 47.88
CA ARG A 15 -10.83 -6.62 47.11
C ARG A 15 -11.07 -7.51 45.89
N SER A 16 -10.87 -6.94 44.71
CA SER A 16 -10.87 -7.69 43.44
C SER A 16 -9.43 -8.00 43.02
N ILE A 17 -9.14 -9.26 42.71
CA ILE A 17 -7.87 -9.67 42.14
C ILE A 17 -8.07 -9.89 40.64
N MET A 18 -7.30 -9.14 39.86
CA MET A 18 -7.37 -9.13 38.41
C MET A 18 -6.04 -9.60 37.81
N SER A 19 -6.11 -10.45 36.79
CA SER A 19 -4.97 -10.86 35.97
C SER A 19 -5.23 -10.50 34.52
N ILE A 20 -4.53 -9.48 34.00
CA ILE A 20 -4.61 -9.07 32.60
C ILE A 20 -3.33 -9.52 31.90
N ARG A 21 -3.47 -10.37 30.88
CA ARG A 21 -2.36 -10.71 29.98
C ARG A 21 -2.27 -9.66 28.87
N LEU A 22 -1.27 -8.77 28.97
CA LEU A 22 -0.93 -7.83 27.90
C LEU A 22 -0.16 -8.56 26.79
N MET A 23 -0.84 -8.85 25.68
CA MET A 23 -0.16 -9.35 24.48
C MET A 23 0.63 -8.21 23.82
N ARG A 24 1.84 -8.52 23.34
CA ARG A 24 2.62 -7.56 22.55
C ARG A 24 1.84 -7.22 21.28
N LYS A 25 1.64 -5.92 21.04
CA LYS A 25 1.03 -5.43 19.80
C LYS A 25 1.80 -6.01 18.62
N ARG A 26 1.14 -6.81 17.77
CA ARG A 26 1.75 -7.37 16.57
C ARG A 26 2.32 -6.22 15.75
N ARG A 27 3.64 -6.16 15.57
CA ARG A 27 4.25 -5.16 14.68
C ARG A 27 3.68 -5.41 13.29
N MET A 28 2.95 -4.44 12.75
CA MET A 28 2.54 -4.44 11.36
C MET A 28 3.81 -4.54 10.53
N GLN A 29 4.01 -5.66 9.82
CA GLN A 29 5.07 -5.72 8.82
C GLN A 29 4.73 -4.67 7.77
N LYS A 30 5.66 -3.74 7.52
CA LYS A 30 5.50 -2.78 6.43
C LYS A 30 5.32 -3.60 5.15
N ARG A 31 4.19 -3.42 4.48
CA ARG A 31 3.98 -4.06 3.17
C ARG A 31 5.10 -3.58 2.24
N PRO A 32 5.67 -4.46 1.40
CA PRO A 32 6.62 -4.01 0.41
C PRO A 32 5.97 -2.91 -0.44
N SER A 33 6.63 -1.76 -0.51
CA SER A 33 6.18 -0.68 -1.37
C SER A 33 6.25 -1.16 -2.81
N ARG A 34 5.14 -1.04 -3.55
CA ARG A 34 5.18 -1.33 -4.98
C ARG A 34 5.98 -0.22 -5.67
N PRO A 35 6.92 -0.55 -6.57
CA PRO A 35 7.63 0.46 -7.34
C PRO A 35 6.60 1.30 -8.11
N LYS A 36 6.62 2.61 -7.91
CA LYS A 36 5.81 3.56 -8.67
C LYS A 36 6.52 3.87 -9.98
N LEU A 37 5.79 4.24 -11.03
CA LEU A 37 6.43 4.73 -12.26
C LEU A 37 7.03 6.12 -12.02
N ASN A 38 8.11 6.45 -12.72
CA ASN A 38 8.71 7.78 -12.65
C ASN A 38 7.91 8.78 -13.51
N ILE A 39 6.90 9.38 -12.91
CA ILE A 39 6.01 10.34 -13.59
C ILE A 39 6.74 11.65 -13.91
N ASP A 40 7.81 11.97 -13.20
CA ASP A 40 8.58 13.20 -13.40
C ASP A 40 9.21 13.27 -14.80
N LEU A 41 9.51 12.10 -15.40
CA LEU A 41 10.02 12.00 -16.77
C LEU A 41 8.99 12.43 -17.83
N LEU A 42 7.68 12.43 -17.50
CA LEU A 42 6.66 12.95 -18.41
C LEU A 42 6.70 14.47 -18.54
N GLY A 43 7.47 15.19 -17.72
CA GLY A 43 7.73 16.62 -17.93
C GLY A 43 8.65 16.89 -19.13
N ASP A 44 9.38 15.89 -19.60
CA ASP A 44 10.32 16.00 -20.72
C ASP A 44 9.67 15.51 -22.02
N THR A 45 9.67 16.39 -23.02
CA THR A 45 9.09 16.16 -24.35
C THR A 45 9.71 14.95 -25.06
N THR A 46 10.98 14.63 -24.78
CA THR A 46 11.68 13.49 -25.39
C THR A 46 11.11 12.16 -24.93
N TYR A 47 10.86 12.01 -23.62
CA TYR A 47 10.24 10.83 -23.05
C TYR A 47 8.77 10.70 -23.47
N GLN A 48 8.06 11.82 -23.65
CA GLN A 48 6.71 11.80 -24.21
C GLN A 48 6.68 11.25 -25.64
N GLN A 49 7.59 11.71 -26.51
CA GLN A 49 7.68 11.23 -27.89
C GLN A 49 8.05 9.74 -27.94
N GLN A 50 9.05 9.31 -27.16
CA GLN A 50 9.41 7.90 -27.07
C GLN A 50 8.24 7.03 -26.61
N LEU A 51 7.45 7.52 -25.64
CA LEU A 51 6.27 6.81 -25.15
C LEU A 51 5.17 6.75 -26.20
N GLN A 52 4.95 7.83 -26.93
CA GLN A 52 3.99 7.88 -28.02
C GLN A 52 4.38 6.92 -29.16
N ASP A 53 5.66 6.89 -29.54
CA ASP A 53 6.18 5.98 -30.55
C ASP A 53 6.03 4.52 -30.11
N ALA A 54 6.41 4.21 -28.88
CA ALA A 54 6.27 2.85 -28.34
C ALA A 54 4.81 2.39 -28.23
N LEU A 55 3.88 3.27 -27.84
CA LEU A 55 2.46 2.95 -27.79
C LEU A 55 1.88 2.78 -29.20
N SER A 56 2.25 3.64 -30.14
CA SER A 56 1.76 3.56 -31.53
C SER A 56 2.25 2.28 -32.25
N ALA A 57 3.43 1.78 -31.90
CA ALA A 57 3.97 0.53 -32.40
C ALA A 57 3.33 -0.70 -31.74
N ALA A 58 3.03 -0.63 -30.44
CA ALA A 58 2.52 -1.77 -29.67
C ALA A 58 1.00 -1.95 -29.75
N LEU A 59 0.24 -0.88 -30.03
CA LEU A 59 -1.22 -0.93 -30.05
C LEU A 59 -1.76 -1.31 -31.44
N PRO A 60 -2.73 -2.24 -31.50
CA PRO A 60 -3.38 -2.60 -32.75
C PRO A 60 -4.21 -1.41 -33.27
N LYS A 61 -4.12 -1.14 -34.58
CA LYS A 61 -4.85 -0.04 -35.25
C LYS A 61 -6.33 -0.35 -35.49
N GLN A 62 -6.75 -1.60 -35.28
CA GLN A 62 -8.10 -2.07 -35.50
C GLN A 62 -8.69 -2.59 -34.20
N TYR A 63 -9.96 -2.26 -33.95
CA TYR A 63 -10.71 -2.72 -32.79
C TYR A 63 -11.13 -4.19 -32.99
N PRO A 64 -10.78 -5.11 -32.08
CA PRO A 64 -11.18 -6.52 -32.18
C PRO A 64 -12.64 -6.75 -31.77
N GLU A 65 -13.23 -7.87 -32.20
CA GLU A 65 -14.53 -8.33 -31.69
C GLU A 65 -14.46 -8.82 -30.23
N ASP A 66 -13.34 -9.41 -29.83
CA ASP A 66 -13.12 -9.94 -28.46
C ASP A 66 -12.61 -8.83 -27.52
N THR A 67 -13.54 -8.12 -26.88
CA THR A 67 -13.27 -6.95 -26.02
C THR A 67 -12.38 -7.27 -24.81
N GLU A 68 -12.55 -8.43 -24.16
CA GLU A 68 -11.76 -8.82 -22.99
C GLU A 68 -10.28 -9.08 -23.33
N LYS A 69 -10.03 -9.82 -24.41
CA LYS A 69 -8.65 -10.07 -24.88
C LYS A 69 -8.00 -8.78 -25.33
N HIS A 70 -8.74 -7.93 -26.03
CA HIS A 70 -8.25 -6.63 -26.46
C HIS A 70 -7.84 -5.76 -25.27
N TRP A 71 -8.65 -5.70 -24.23
CA TRP A 71 -8.33 -4.96 -23.01
C TRP A 71 -7.07 -5.52 -22.33
N GLY A 72 -6.92 -6.85 -22.29
CA GLY A 72 -5.71 -7.49 -21.78
C GLY A 72 -4.45 -7.07 -22.56
N THR A 73 -4.50 -7.10 -23.89
CA THR A 73 -3.39 -6.69 -24.76
C THR A 73 -3.08 -5.20 -24.61
N LEU A 74 -4.11 -4.34 -24.55
CA LEU A 74 -3.95 -2.91 -24.36
C LEU A 74 -3.32 -2.59 -23.00
N SER A 75 -3.83 -3.19 -21.93
CA SER A 75 -3.32 -2.98 -20.57
C SER A 75 -1.87 -3.43 -20.45
N THR A 76 -1.54 -4.61 -20.99
CA THR A 76 -0.16 -5.13 -20.98
C THR A 76 0.79 -4.29 -21.82
N ALA A 77 0.37 -3.85 -23.01
CA ALA A 77 1.16 -2.96 -23.87
C ALA A 77 1.46 -1.63 -23.16
N ILE A 78 0.45 -0.98 -22.57
CA ILE A 78 0.64 0.28 -21.83
C ILE A 78 1.58 0.08 -20.65
N ILE A 79 1.36 -0.95 -19.83
CA ILE A 79 2.20 -1.20 -18.64
C ILE A 79 3.66 -1.47 -19.05
N ASN A 80 3.89 -2.24 -20.12
CA ASN A 80 5.23 -2.56 -20.58
C ASN A 80 5.93 -1.34 -21.19
N SER A 81 5.25 -0.57 -22.03
CA SER A 81 5.80 0.68 -22.59
C SER A 81 6.15 1.68 -21.49
N CYS A 82 5.25 1.88 -20.52
CA CYS A 82 5.52 2.75 -19.38
C CYS A 82 6.68 2.24 -18.51
N LYS A 83 6.79 0.93 -18.25
CA LYS A 83 7.90 0.37 -17.48
C LYS A 83 9.24 0.51 -18.20
N ASN A 84 9.26 0.34 -19.52
CA ASN A 84 10.49 0.41 -20.30
C ASN A 84 11.02 1.85 -20.41
N ILE A 85 10.12 2.84 -20.52
CA ILE A 85 10.49 4.23 -20.79
C ILE A 85 10.59 5.05 -19.51
N LEU A 86 9.57 4.97 -18.65
CA LEU A 86 9.53 5.74 -17.40
C LEU A 86 10.29 5.03 -16.27
N GLY A 87 10.42 3.70 -16.33
CA GLY A 87 11.08 2.94 -15.27
C GLY A 87 10.38 3.05 -13.91
N ALA A 88 11.03 2.53 -12.87
CA ALA A 88 10.58 2.68 -11.50
C ALA A 88 11.13 3.97 -10.89
N SER A 89 10.24 4.80 -10.33
CA SER A 89 10.59 5.87 -9.41
C SER A 89 11.29 5.26 -8.19
N ARG A 90 12.55 5.66 -7.97
CA ARG A 90 13.21 5.46 -6.68
C ARG A 90 12.54 6.39 -5.69
N LEU A 91 11.55 5.88 -4.96
CA LEU A 91 11.14 6.49 -3.71
C LEU A 91 12.33 6.39 -2.75
N VAL A 92 12.97 7.53 -2.47
CA VAL A 92 13.88 7.72 -1.34
C VAL A 92 13.07 7.60 -0.04
#